data_AF-A0A7C7R246-F1
#
_entry.id   AF-A0A7C7R246-F1
#
_cell.length_a   1.000
_cell.length_b   1.000
_cell.length_c   1.000
_cell.angle_alpha   90.00
_cell.angle_beta   90.00
_cell.angle_gamma   90.00
#
_symmetry.space_group_name_H-M   'P 1'
#
loop_
_entity.id
_entity.type
_entity.pdbx_description
1 polymer ?
#
loop_
_entity_poly.entity_id
_entity_poly.type
_entity_poly.pdbx_seq_one_letter_code
_entity_poly.pdbx_strand_id
1 'polypeptide(L)'
;MGLPNWGHLVYADGVVLYGANAAYDAATGGKLWQISVSPGKLPVVHGDRIITSAFAYDLRTGRQYMTEDLLTGRPVAWQYARAYGCGPITGCRHVLFFRSGADGFFDMEADGTTNFGGVRSGCARTLLAANGLLIHTQGYSGCGCSYNYKTNLALIASADWRHVEAARGGGARPGPAPVDRWYVLPRRSRRGLIKRLAVNFGAPGDRRDRRGRAWLGFPRPLLDTACPAPLALSMSRAECLYRRRITEAIRDTDVPWVYSSALYGQGRMAIDLALSSGIVLLDRRSDPAPRVDGALDEEKHVGQVHQDKQVEASGGPRQH
;
A
#
# COMPACT_ATOMS: atom_id res chain seq x y z
N MET A 1 23.54 5.60 10.02
CA MET A 1 24.18 4.32 9.63
C MET A 1 23.42 3.20 10.31
N GLY A 2 22.68 2.38 9.55
CA GLY A 2 21.99 1.21 10.08
C GLY A 2 22.99 0.07 10.20
N LEU A 3 22.97 -0.65 11.33
CA LEU A 3 23.79 -1.85 11.50
C LEU A 3 23.62 -2.79 10.30
N PRO A 4 24.70 -3.43 9.81
CA PRO A 4 24.59 -4.47 8.80
C PRO A 4 23.65 -5.57 9.33
N ASN A 5 22.48 -5.75 8.70
CA ASN A 5 21.50 -6.81 9.02
C ASN A 5 21.99 -8.23 8.64
N TRP A 6 23.30 -8.43 8.59
CA TRP A 6 23.95 -9.68 8.27
C TRP A 6 24.27 -10.36 9.60
N GLY A 7 23.59 -11.46 9.92
CA GLY A 7 23.91 -12.24 11.13
C GLY A 7 22.75 -12.64 12.04
N HIS A 8 21.49 -12.43 11.64
CA HIS A 8 20.36 -12.81 12.50
C HIS A 8 19.96 -14.25 12.30
N LEU A 9 19.85 -14.98 13.42
CA LEU A 9 19.30 -16.32 13.47
C LEU A 9 17.82 -16.25 13.88
N VAL A 10 16.98 -16.94 13.14
CA VAL A 10 15.57 -17.16 13.49
C VAL A 10 15.32 -18.66 13.47
N TYR A 11 14.72 -19.18 14.52
CA TYR A 11 14.27 -20.56 14.59
C TYR A 11 12.75 -20.59 14.45
N ALA A 12 12.25 -21.45 13.56
CA ALA A 12 10.82 -21.73 13.40
C ALA A 12 10.62 -23.10 12.77
N ASP A 13 9.69 -23.90 13.31
CA ASP A 13 9.25 -25.18 12.74
C ASP A 13 10.38 -26.11 12.29
N GLY A 14 11.42 -26.25 13.12
CA GLY A 14 12.57 -27.11 12.84
C GLY A 14 13.55 -26.54 11.81
N VAL A 15 13.44 -25.26 11.46
CA VAL A 15 14.32 -24.56 10.52
C VAL A 15 15.07 -23.45 11.24
N VAL A 16 16.40 -23.40 11.05
CA VAL A 16 17.24 -22.28 11.45
C VAL A 16 17.53 -21.42 10.23
N LEU A 17 17.02 -20.19 10.24
CA LEU A 17 17.19 -19.20 9.20
C LEU A 17 18.33 -18.24 9.55
N TYR A 18 19.28 -18.07 8.64
CA TYR A 18 20.36 -17.10 8.73
C TYR A 18 20.14 -15.93 7.76
N GLY A 19 19.78 -14.77 8.29
CA GLY A 19 19.70 -13.51 7.55
C GLY A 19 18.76 -13.50 6.35
N ALA A 20 17.74 -14.38 6.30
CA ALA A 20 16.89 -14.66 5.13
C ALA A 20 17.62 -15.16 3.88
N ASN A 21 18.92 -15.48 3.97
CA ASN A 21 19.74 -15.90 2.83
C ASN A 21 20.10 -17.38 2.85
N ALA A 22 20.06 -18.03 4.00
CA ALA A 22 20.26 -19.47 4.09
C ALA A 22 19.37 -20.06 5.18
N ALA A 23 18.92 -21.29 4.97
CA ALA A 23 18.23 -22.07 5.98
C ALA A 23 18.86 -23.43 6.18
N TYR A 24 18.74 -23.92 7.41
CA TYR A 24 19.31 -25.19 7.86
C TYR A 24 18.25 -25.97 8.61
N ASP A 25 18.28 -27.29 8.47
CA ASP A 25 17.50 -28.18 9.31
C ASP A 25 18.05 -28.10 10.75
N ALA A 26 17.18 -27.82 11.70
CA ALA A 26 17.59 -27.53 13.08
C ALA A 26 18.10 -28.77 13.82
N ALA A 27 17.64 -29.97 13.45
CA ALA A 27 18.01 -31.21 14.12
C ALA A 27 19.38 -31.72 13.65
N THR A 28 19.63 -31.62 12.35
CA THR A 28 20.83 -32.18 11.71
C THR A 28 21.91 -31.15 11.42
N GLY A 29 21.58 -29.86 11.39
CA GLY A 29 22.46 -28.80 10.90
C GLY A 29 22.66 -28.81 9.38
N GLY A 30 21.97 -29.70 8.65
CA GLY A 30 22.06 -29.80 7.20
C GLY A 30 21.51 -28.54 6.52
N LYS A 31 22.23 -28.00 5.52
CA LYS A 31 21.76 -26.84 4.75
C LYS A 31 20.57 -27.25 3.89
N LEU A 32 19.46 -26.55 4.03
CA LEU A 32 18.26 -26.73 3.21
C LEU A 32 18.36 -25.97 1.89
N TRP A 33 18.74 -24.69 1.97
CA TRP A 33 18.89 -23.83 0.81
C TRP A 33 19.76 -22.62 1.13
N GLN A 34 20.23 -21.96 0.06
CA GLN A 34 20.92 -20.68 0.12
C GLN A 34 20.57 -19.86 -1.12
N ILE A 35 20.16 -18.61 -0.90
CA ILE A 35 19.83 -17.63 -1.93
C ILE A 35 20.48 -16.29 -1.57
N SER A 36 20.63 -15.42 -2.57
CA SER A 36 21.11 -14.06 -2.35
C SER A 36 19.93 -13.10 -2.45
N VAL A 37 19.43 -12.63 -1.30
CA VAL A 37 18.40 -11.60 -1.23
C VAL A 37 18.85 -10.44 -0.35
N SER A 38 18.30 -9.26 -0.60
CA SER A 38 18.45 -8.11 0.29
C SER A 38 17.17 -7.97 1.13
N PRO A 39 17.12 -8.53 2.35
CA PRO A 39 15.90 -8.51 3.17
C PRO A 39 15.54 -7.09 3.66
N GLY A 40 16.47 -6.14 3.49
CA GLY A 40 16.36 -4.75 3.91
C GLY A 40 16.52 -4.60 5.42
N LYS A 41 15.52 -5.06 6.17
CA LYS A 41 15.46 -5.07 7.64
C LYS A 41 15.30 -6.50 8.14
N LEU A 42 15.24 -6.68 9.46
CA LEU A 42 15.00 -8.01 10.03
C LEU A 42 13.75 -8.64 9.41
N PRO A 43 13.88 -9.84 8.81
CA PRO A 43 12.74 -10.60 8.33
C PRO A 43 11.93 -11.14 9.51
N VAL A 44 10.68 -11.50 9.24
CA VAL A 44 9.82 -12.25 10.17
C VAL A 44 9.46 -13.58 9.54
N VAL A 45 9.44 -14.65 10.33
CA VAL A 45 8.83 -15.92 9.91
C VAL A 45 7.34 -15.84 10.21
N HIS A 46 6.52 -16.08 9.20
CA HIS A 46 5.06 -16.09 9.27
C HIS A 46 4.57 -17.40 8.66
N GLY A 47 4.19 -18.34 9.52
CA GLY A 47 3.87 -19.71 9.09
C GLY A 47 5.04 -20.34 8.32
N ASP A 48 4.75 -20.77 7.10
CA ASP A 48 5.70 -21.37 6.17
C ASP A 48 6.52 -20.35 5.36
N ARG A 49 6.44 -19.05 5.70
CA ARG A 49 7.06 -17.97 4.91
C ARG A 49 8.05 -17.15 5.70
N ILE A 50 9.03 -16.64 4.99
CA ILE A 50 9.94 -15.58 5.41
C ILE A 50 9.46 -14.31 4.73
N ILE A 51 9.02 -13.33 5.52
CA ILE A 51 8.59 -12.03 5.04
C ILE A 51 9.73 -11.03 5.28
N THR A 52 10.23 -10.46 4.19
CA THR A 52 11.27 -9.42 4.17
C THR A 52 10.64 -8.04 3.97
N SER A 53 11.47 -7.00 3.91
CA SER A 53 11.01 -5.61 3.68
C SER A 53 10.28 -5.36 2.36
N ALA A 54 10.38 -6.28 1.40
CA ALA A 54 9.81 -6.16 0.06
C ALA A 54 9.04 -7.42 -0.37
N PHE A 55 9.59 -8.61 -0.12
CA PHE A 55 9.08 -9.87 -0.67
C PHE A 55 8.88 -10.95 0.40
N ALA A 56 8.16 -12.00 0.02
CA ALA A 56 8.04 -13.22 0.80
C ALA A 56 8.70 -14.41 0.09
N TYR A 57 9.22 -15.35 0.87
CA TYR A 57 9.87 -16.57 0.40
C TYR A 57 9.39 -17.76 1.24
N ASP A 58 9.38 -18.95 0.67
CA ASP A 58 9.11 -20.18 1.39
C ASP A 58 10.26 -20.50 2.38
N LEU A 59 9.91 -20.85 3.62
CA LEU A 59 10.85 -21.07 4.72
C LEU A 59 11.76 -22.27 4.48
N ARG A 60 11.27 -23.33 3.82
CA ARG A 60 11.97 -24.61 3.68
C ARG A 60 12.68 -24.77 2.34
N THR A 61 12.34 -23.97 1.35
CA THR A 61 12.88 -24.05 -0.02
C THR A 61 13.53 -22.77 -0.50
N GLY A 62 13.26 -21.62 0.13
CA GLY A 62 13.75 -20.31 -0.31
C GLY A 62 13.09 -19.79 -1.59
N ARG A 63 12.10 -20.50 -2.16
CA ARG A 63 11.40 -20.07 -3.37
C ARG A 63 10.58 -18.81 -3.10
N GLN A 64 10.64 -17.84 -4.01
CA GLN A 64 9.86 -16.61 -3.87
C GLN A 64 8.36 -16.92 -3.92
N TYR A 65 7.63 -16.37 -2.97
CA TYR A 65 6.19 -16.51 -2.90
C TYR A 65 5.53 -15.59 -3.94
N MET A 66 4.68 -16.18 -4.77
CA MET A 66 4.01 -15.51 -5.89
C MET A 66 2.52 -15.30 -5.58
N THR A 67 1.94 -14.28 -6.18
CA THR A 67 0.51 -13.93 -6.08
C THR A 67 0.04 -13.36 -7.41
N GLU A 68 -1.27 -13.28 -7.63
CA GLU A 68 -1.81 -12.56 -8.78
C GLU A 68 -1.75 -11.05 -8.58
N ASP A 69 -1.41 -10.33 -9.65
CA ASP A 69 -1.53 -8.88 -9.73
C ASP A 69 -3.00 -8.45 -9.85
N LEU A 70 -3.37 -7.42 -9.08
CA LEU A 70 -4.76 -6.96 -8.96
C LEU A 70 -5.39 -6.50 -10.29
N LEU A 71 -4.59 -5.88 -11.16
CA LEU A 71 -5.07 -5.24 -12.38
C LEU A 71 -4.87 -6.13 -13.60
N THR A 72 -3.70 -6.76 -13.70
CA THR A 72 -3.29 -7.53 -14.88
C THR A 72 -3.60 -9.03 -14.76
N GLY A 73 -3.81 -9.54 -13.55
CA GLY A 73 -4.03 -10.98 -13.28
C GLY A 73 -2.79 -11.85 -13.49
N ARG A 74 -1.62 -11.28 -13.78
CA ARG A 74 -0.39 -12.05 -13.99
C ARG A 74 0.22 -12.49 -12.66
N PRO A 75 0.88 -13.66 -12.62
CA PRO A 75 1.69 -14.05 -11.48
C PRO A 75 2.84 -13.06 -11.27
N VAL A 76 2.97 -12.56 -10.04
CA VAL A 76 4.00 -11.59 -9.61
C VAL A 76 4.48 -11.95 -8.21
N ALA A 77 5.68 -11.51 -7.85
CA ALA A 77 6.17 -11.69 -6.49
C ALA A 77 5.23 -10.98 -5.50
N TRP A 78 4.89 -11.65 -4.40
CA TRP A 78 4.06 -11.06 -3.36
C TRP A 78 4.83 -9.93 -2.66
N GLN A 79 4.13 -8.81 -2.49
CA GLN A 79 4.59 -7.62 -1.81
C GLN A 79 3.41 -6.99 -1.09
N TYR A 80 3.72 -6.17 -0.09
CA TYR A 80 2.75 -5.40 0.69
C TYR A 80 3.06 -3.89 0.61
N ALA A 81 2.04 -3.05 0.76
CA ALA A 81 2.19 -1.61 0.64
C ALA A 81 2.73 -1.02 1.94
N ARG A 82 3.72 -0.14 1.87
CA ARG A 82 4.09 0.72 2.99
C ARG A 82 4.74 1.99 2.48
N ALA A 83 4.60 3.05 3.26
CA ALA A 83 5.40 4.25 3.10
C ALA A 83 6.81 4.03 3.67
N TYR A 84 7.45 5.09 4.14
CA TYR A 84 8.78 5.02 4.74
C TYR A 84 8.73 4.58 6.20
N GLY A 85 9.88 4.18 6.73
CA GLY A 85 10.01 3.90 8.14
C GLY A 85 11.32 3.24 8.53
N CYS A 86 11.80 3.50 9.74
CA CYS A 86 12.82 2.67 10.38
C CYS A 86 12.18 1.43 11.03
N GLY A 87 12.99 0.50 11.53
CA GLY A 87 12.53 -0.63 12.33
C GLY A 87 11.93 -1.81 11.55
N PRO A 88 12.06 -3.02 12.10
CA PRO A 88 11.73 -4.26 11.39
C PRO A 88 10.23 -4.46 11.26
N ILE A 89 9.85 -5.49 10.50
CA ILE A 89 8.49 -6.01 10.48
C ILE A 89 8.35 -6.94 11.68
N THR A 90 7.23 -6.85 12.37
CA THR A 90 6.75 -7.88 13.32
C THR A 90 5.37 -8.31 12.89
N GLY A 91 4.78 -9.31 13.52
CA GLY A 91 3.45 -9.75 13.13
C GLY A 91 2.91 -10.87 13.98
N CYS A 92 1.65 -11.17 13.75
CA CYS A 92 0.98 -12.38 14.17
C CYS A 92 0.36 -13.07 12.95
N ARG A 93 -0.45 -14.12 13.18
CA ARG A 93 -1.09 -14.89 12.12
C ARG A 93 -1.86 -14.02 11.12
N HIS A 94 -2.58 -13.00 11.59
CA HIS A 94 -3.53 -12.23 10.76
C HIS A 94 -3.03 -10.85 10.35
N VAL A 95 -2.03 -10.29 11.04
CA VAL A 95 -1.60 -8.91 10.83
C VAL A 95 -0.08 -8.79 10.94
N LEU A 96 0.53 -8.08 10.00
CA LEU A 96 1.91 -7.61 10.12
C LEU A 96 1.93 -6.17 10.61
N PHE A 97 2.89 -5.86 11.47
CA PHE A 97 3.08 -4.55 12.07
C PHE A 97 4.41 -3.97 11.63
N PHE A 98 4.41 -2.70 11.22
CA PHE A 98 5.62 -2.02 10.77
C PHE A 98 5.43 -0.51 10.76
N ARG A 99 6.53 0.20 10.56
CA ARG A 99 6.53 1.63 10.29
C ARG A 99 6.12 1.91 8.84
N SER A 100 5.06 2.70 8.65
CA SER A 100 4.57 3.16 7.34
C SER A 100 4.18 4.64 7.43
N GLY A 101 5.15 5.52 7.67
CA GLY A 101 4.87 6.92 7.98
C GLY A 101 4.20 7.12 9.35
N ALA A 102 3.23 6.30 9.77
CA ALA A 102 2.69 6.14 11.12
C ALA A 102 2.90 4.68 11.59
N ASP A 103 2.16 4.20 12.58
CA ASP A 103 1.98 2.75 12.75
C ASP A 103 1.22 2.19 11.56
N GLY A 104 1.76 1.14 10.95
CA GLY A 104 1.20 0.44 9.81
C GLY A 104 0.81 -0.99 10.17
N PHE A 105 -0.33 -1.42 9.65
CA PHE A 105 -0.93 -2.72 9.86
C PHE A 105 -1.23 -3.30 8.48
N PHE A 106 -0.55 -4.37 8.10
CA PHE A 106 -0.94 -5.12 6.92
C PHE A 106 -1.84 -6.28 7.34
N ASP A 107 -3.08 -6.22 6.90
CA ASP A 107 -4.09 -7.25 7.13
C ASP A 107 -3.90 -8.35 6.08
N MET A 108 -3.58 -9.56 6.54
CA MET A 108 -3.26 -10.69 5.67
C MET A 108 -4.48 -11.18 4.87
N GLU A 109 -5.69 -10.96 5.37
CA GLU A 109 -6.93 -11.37 4.71
C GLU A 109 -7.36 -10.32 3.68
N ALA A 110 -7.33 -9.03 4.06
CA ALA A 110 -7.63 -7.94 3.15
C ALA A 110 -6.52 -7.74 2.09
N ASP A 111 -5.32 -8.26 2.33
CA ASP A 111 -4.13 -8.11 1.50
C ASP A 111 -3.79 -6.63 1.27
N GLY A 112 -3.92 -5.84 2.34
CA GLY A 112 -3.86 -4.38 2.30
C GLY A 112 -3.34 -3.75 3.59
N THR A 113 -2.77 -2.56 3.46
CA THR A 113 -2.19 -1.81 4.58
C THR A 113 -3.14 -0.74 5.07
N THR A 114 -3.37 -0.68 6.37
CA THR A 114 -4.00 0.46 7.03
C THR A 114 -3.04 1.09 8.03
N ASN A 115 -3.29 2.33 8.41
CA ASN A 115 -2.40 3.10 9.26
C ASN A 115 -3.14 3.65 10.48
N PHE A 116 -2.48 3.61 11.64
CA PHE A 116 -2.94 4.28 12.85
C PHE A 116 -2.07 5.53 13.08
N GLY A 117 -2.67 6.69 12.81
CA GLY A 117 -1.99 7.99 12.84
C GLY A 117 -1.62 8.45 14.26
N GLY A 118 -0.79 9.50 14.33
CA GLY A 118 -0.40 10.17 15.58
C GLY A 118 0.70 9.46 16.37
N VAL A 119 0.77 8.13 16.33
CA VAL A 119 1.82 7.33 16.97
C VAL A 119 2.65 6.55 15.95
N ARG A 120 3.73 5.96 16.45
CA ARG A 120 4.66 5.21 15.62
C ARG A 120 5.47 4.16 16.36
N SER A 121 5.88 3.15 15.62
CA SER A 121 6.88 2.20 16.06
C SER A 121 8.27 2.84 16.13
N GLY A 122 9.09 2.32 17.03
CA GLY A 122 10.51 2.60 17.11
C GLY A 122 11.31 1.89 16.03
N CYS A 123 12.62 2.14 16.02
CA CYS A 123 13.55 1.45 15.11
C CYS A 123 13.93 0.04 15.61
N ALA A 124 13.55 -0.31 16.83
CA ALA A 124 13.58 -1.66 17.38
C ALA A 124 12.20 -2.36 17.24
N ARG A 125 12.11 -3.64 17.62
CA ARG A 125 10.84 -4.39 17.68
C ARG A 125 9.98 -3.86 18.83
N THR A 126 9.09 -2.92 18.50
CA THR A 126 8.26 -2.18 19.47
C THR A 126 6.77 -2.49 19.35
N LEU A 127 6.38 -3.19 18.28
CA LEU A 127 5.02 -3.68 18.08
C LEU A 127 5.02 -5.20 18.33
N LEU A 128 4.42 -5.62 19.44
CA LEU A 128 4.43 -7.01 19.90
C LEU A 128 2.99 -7.50 20.06
N ALA A 129 2.60 -8.50 19.27
CA ALA A 129 1.33 -9.18 19.49
C ALA A 129 1.51 -10.26 20.56
N ALA A 130 0.76 -10.17 21.65
CA ALA A 130 0.79 -11.12 22.75
C ALA A 130 -0.57 -11.18 23.46
N ASN A 131 -1.07 -12.40 23.72
CA ASN A 131 -2.29 -12.65 24.49
C ASN A 131 -3.53 -11.84 24.00
N GLY A 132 -3.74 -11.77 22.68
CA GLY A 132 -4.85 -11.01 22.08
C GLY A 132 -4.68 -9.48 22.06
N LEU A 133 -3.55 -8.96 22.57
CA LEU A 133 -3.22 -7.55 22.55
C LEU A 133 -2.11 -7.26 21.56
N LEU A 134 -2.12 -6.06 20.99
CA LEU A 134 -0.93 -5.44 20.42
C LEU A 134 -0.33 -4.50 21.46
N ILE A 135 0.78 -4.92 22.03
CA ILE A 135 1.60 -4.13 22.94
C ILE A 135 2.52 -3.26 22.09
N HIS A 136 2.27 -1.96 22.13
CA HIS A 136 3.07 -0.94 21.48
C HIS A 136 3.96 -0.29 22.53
N THR A 137 5.23 -0.67 22.54
CA THR A 137 6.20 -0.07 23.45
C THR A 137 6.81 1.18 22.83
N GLN A 138 6.91 2.21 23.65
CA GLN A 138 7.64 3.41 23.37
C GLN A 138 9.11 3.03 23.23
N GLY A 139 9.63 3.10 22.01
CA GLY A 139 11.04 2.80 21.69
C GLY A 139 11.71 3.91 20.91
N TYR A 140 11.42 5.17 21.24
CA TYR A 140 11.86 6.31 20.43
C TYR A 140 12.08 7.63 21.18
N SER A 141 12.27 7.61 22.50
CA SER A 141 12.64 8.79 23.30
C SER A 141 13.85 9.57 22.75
N GLY A 142 14.83 8.89 22.15
CA GLY A 142 16.04 9.50 21.55
C GLY A 142 16.00 9.65 20.02
N CYS A 143 14.84 9.52 19.39
CA CYS A 143 14.72 9.57 17.94
C CYS A 143 14.39 10.98 17.44
N GLY A 144 15.00 11.41 16.33
CA GLY A 144 14.75 12.71 15.71
C GLY A 144 13.43 12.83 14.90
N CYS A 145 12.63 11.77 14.78
CA CYS A 145 11.35 11.87 14.08
C CYS A 145 10.29 12.58 14.93
N SER A 146 9.71 13.66 14.38
CA SER A 146 8.74 14.54 15.02
C SER A 146 7.34 13.92 15.18
N TYR A 147 7.12 13.18 16.27
CA TYR A 147 5.82 12.64 16.68
C TYR A 147 5.46 13.16 18.07
N ASN A 148 4.25 13.71 18.21
CA ASN A 148 3.80 14.38 19.43
C ASN A 148 3.54 13.40 20.59
N TYR A 149 3.14 12.17 20.28
CA TYR A 149 2.83 11.17 21.28
C TYR A 149 4.02 10.24 21.51
N LYS A 150 4.64 10.32 22.69
CA LYS A 150 5.71 9.45 23.18
C LYS A 150 5.17 8.58 24.31
N THR A 151 4.33 7.60 23.98
CA THR A 151 3.62 6.77 24.97
C THR A 151 3.67 5.28 24.60
N ASN A 152 3.38 4.42 25.58
CA ASN A 152 3.05 3.02 25.34
C ASN A 152 1.54 2.91 25.06
N LEU A 153 1.15 2.02 24.14
CA LEU A 153 -0.26 1.68 23.91
C LEU A 153 -0.48 0.17 24.06
N ALA A 154 -1.68 -0.21 24.45
CA ALA A 154 -2.18 -1.57 24.31
C ALA A 154 -3.45 -1.52 23.47
N LEU A 155 -3.40 -2.11 22.27
CA LEU A 155 -4.52 -2.10 21.33
C LEU A 155 -5.19 -3.49 21.31
N ILE A 156 -6.51 -3.49 21.21
CA ILE A 156 -7.31 -4.69 20.92
C ILE A 156 -7.94 -4.55 19.53
N ALA A 157 -8.29 -5.69 18.93
CA ALA A 157 -9.06 -5.65 17.69
C ALA A 157 -10.45 -5.06 17.97
N SER A 158 -10.91 -4.19 17.08
CA SER A 158 -12.23 -3.52 17.22
C SER A 158 -13.40 -4.51 17.24
N ALA A 159 -13.27 -5.67 16.60
CA ALA A 159 -14.29 -6.74 16.65
C ALA A 159 -14.44 -7.33 18.06
N ASP A 160 -13.35 -7.36 18.84
CA ASP A 160 -13.31 -7.95 20.17
C ASP A 160 -13.76 -6.98 21.27
N TRP A 161 -13.97 -5.70 20.95
CA TRP A 161 -14.43 -4.69 21.91
C TRP A 161 -15.71 -5.13 22.64
N ARG A 162 -16.65 -5.78 21.93
CA ARG A 162 -17.90 -6.25 22.51
C ARG A 162 -17.67 -7.30 23.60
N HIS A 163 -16.67 -8.16 23.44
CA HIS A 163 -16.29 -9.14 24.46
C HIS A 163 -15.62 -8.48 25.67
N VAL A 164 -14.83 -7.41 25.45
CA VAL A 164 -14.15 -6.67 26.53
C VAL A 164 -15.13 -5.89 27.41
N GLU A 165 -16.16 -5.27 26.84
CA GLU A 165 -17.23 -4.62 27.62
C GLU A 165 -18.00 -5.63 28.48
N ALA A 166 -18.38 -6.78 27.90
CA ALA A 166 -19.09 -7.84 28.62
C ALA A 166 -18.27 -8.38 29.81
N ALA A 167 -16.95 -8.55 29.63
CA ALA A 167 -16.05 -9.02 30.69
C ALA A 167 -15.82 -7.99 31.82
N ARG A 168 -16.05 -6.69 31.57
CA ARG A 168 -15.86 -5.62 32.57
C ARG A 168 -17.06 -5.40 33.49
N GLY A 169 -18.11 -6.23 33.40
CA GLY A 169 -19.30 -6.13 34.25
C GLY A 169 -20.12 -4.84 34.05
N GLY A 170 -19.78 -4.02 33.06
CA GLY A 170 -20.58 -2.89 32.62
C GLY A 170 -21.70 -3.42 31.73
N GLY A 171 -22.96 -3.19 32.10
CA GLY A 171 -24.10 -3.47 31.23
C GLY A 171 -23.83 -2.92 29.84
N ALA A 172 -24.01 -3.77 28.82
CA ALA A 172 -23.55 -3.57 27.44
C ALA A 172 -23.68 -2.12 26.98
N ARG A 173 -22.63 -1.31 27.14
CA ARG A 173 -22.59 -0.01 26.48
C ARG A 173 -22.49 -0.32 25.00
N PRO A 174 -23.23 0.38 24.12
CA PRO A 174 -23.05 0.21 22.70
C PRO A 174 -21.57 0.46 22.38
N GLY A 175 -20.87 -0.62 22.00
CA GLY A 175 -19.49 -0.53 21.57
C GLY A 175 -19.36 0.43 20.39
N PRO A 176 -18.15 0.93 20.07
CA PRO A 176 -17.97 1.80 18.93
C PRO A 176 -18.55 1.11 17.69
N ALA A 177 -19.36 1.85 16.93
CA ALA A 177 -19.97 1.33 15.70
C ALA A 177 -18.89 0.67 14.82
N PRO A 178 -19.20 -0.41 14.08
CA PRO A 178 -18.23 -1.17 13.30
C PRO A 178 -17.35 -0.23 12.49
N VAL A 179 -16.05 -0.17 12.81
CA VAL A 179 -15.15 0.77 12.15
C VAL A 179 -15.07 0.41 10.68
N ASP A 180 -15.34 1.40 9.83
CA ASP A 180 -15.15 1.24 8.40
C ASP A 180 -13.64 1.15 8.15
N ARG A 181 -13.15 -0.07 7.87
CA ARG A 181 -11.73 -0.34 7.61
C ARG A 181 -11.42 -0.07 6.15
N TRP A 182 -10.46 0.80 5.90
CA TRP A 182 -9.99 1.12 4.56
C TRP A 182 -8.49 0.85 4.50
N TYR A 183 -8.06 0.37 3.34
CA TYR A 183 -6.70 -0.09 3.13
C TYR A 183 -6.05 0.66 1.97
N VAL A 184 -4.76 0.46 1.83
CA VAL A 184 -4.00 0.70 0.60
C VAL A 184 -3.57 -0.67 0.10
N LEU A 185 -4.10 -1.07 -1.05
CA LEU A 185 -3.70 -2.31 -1.71
C LEU A 185 -2.35 -2.12 -2.42
N PRO A 186 -1.48 -3.14 -2.45
CA PRO A 186 -0.13 -3.02 -2.97
C PRO A 186 -0.06 -2.92 -4.51
N ARG A 187 0.86 -2.08 -5.01
CA ARG A 187 1.34 -2.14 -6.39
C ARG A 187 2.26 -3.35 -6.52
N ARG A 188 1.92 -4.28 -7.40
CA ARG A 188 2.76 -5.45 -7.69
C ARG A 188 3.28 -5.45 -9.11
N SER A 189 2.50 -4.95 -10.07
CA SER A 189 2.95 -4.70 -11.43
C SER A 189 3.13 -3.21 -11.73
N ARG A 190 4.14 -2.91 -12.55
CA ARG A 190 4.39 -1.57 -13.12
C ARG A 190 4.00 -1.47 -14.59
N ARG A 191 3.76 -2.61 -15.25
CA ARG A 191 3.47 -2.72 -16.67
C ARG A 191 2.46 -3.82 -16.93
N GLY A 192 1.76 -3.74 -18.05
CA GLY A 192 0.92 -4.82 -18.58
C GLY A 192 -0.52 -4.39 -18.85
N LEU A 193 -1.23 -5.21 -19.63
CA LEU A 193 -2.63 -4.96 -19.96
C LEU A 193 -3.50 -5.11 -18.72
N ILE A 194 -4.37 -4.13 -18.50
CA ILE A 194 -5.35 -4.14 -17.43
C ILE A 194 -6.49 -5.07 -17.85
N LYS A 195 -6.72 -6.11 -17.06
CA LYS A 195 -7.78 -7.10 -17.27
C LYS A 195 -9.03 -6.77 -16.48
N ARG A 196 -8.86 -6.17 -15.30
CA ARG A 196 -9.95 -5.78 -14.41
C ARG A 196 -9.59 -4.49 -13.69
N LEU A 197 -10.54 -3.58 -13.58
CA LEU A 197 -10.42 -2.35 -12.80
C LEU A 197 -11.78 -2.07 -12.14
N ALA A 198 -11.76 -1.84 -10.83
CA ALA A 198 -12.91 -1.34 -10.09
C ALA A 198 -12.44 -0.15 -9.26
N VAL A 199 -13.10 0.99 -9.45
CA VAL A 199 -12.74 2.26 -8.81
C VAL A 199 -13.94 2.73 -7.99
N ASN A 200 -13.69 3.10 -6.74
CA ASN A 200 -14.68 3.70 -5.86
C ASN A 200 -14.34 5.18 -5.63
N PHE A 201 -15.03 6.05 -6.37
CA PHE A 201 -14.81 7.48 -6.33
C PHE A 201 -15.28 8.10 -5.00
N GLY A 202 -14.45 8.97 -4.42
CA GLY A 202 -14.68 9.58 -3.11
C GLY A 202 -14.40 8.67 -1.92
N ALA A 203 -14.01 7.41 -2.14
CA ALA A 203 -13.78 6.47 -1.04
C ALA A 203 -12.51 6.84 -0.25
N PRO A 204 -12.50 6.66 1.09
CA PRO A 204 -11.33 6.93 1.92
C PRO A 204 -10.11 6.03 1.64
N GLY A 205 -10.32 4.89 0.96
CA GLY A 205 -9.26 3.97 0.58
C GLY A 205 -9.82 2.77 -0.17
N ASP A 206 -9.04 1.69 -0.17
CA ASP A 206 -9.30 0.46 -0.91
C ASP A 206 -10.03 -0.57 -0.06
N ARG A 207 -10.83 -1.41 -0.72
CA ARG A 207 -11.49 -2.57 -0.11
C ARG A 207 -11.58 -3.74 -1.09
N ARG A 208 -11.67 -4.94 -0.54
CA ARG A 208 -12.08 -6.13 -1.28
C ARG A 208 -13.54 -6.45 -0.98
N ASP A 209 -14.27 -6.88 -2.00
CA ASP A 209 -15.58 -7.49 -1.78
C ASP A 209 -15.46 -8.98 -1.44
N ARG A 210 -16.58 -9.60 -1.05
CA ARG A 210 -16.64 -11.04 -0.70
C ARG A 210 -16.24 -11.97 -1.86
N ARG A 211 -16.27 -11.48 -3.10
CA ARG A 211 -15.86 -12.22 -4.31
C ARG A 211 -14.38 -11.99 -4.64
N GLY A 212 -13.64 -11.30 -3.77
CA GLY A 212 -12.22 -11.02 -3.91
C GLY A 212 -11.89 -9.87 -4.86
N ARG A 213 -12.88 -9.16 -5.43
CA ARG A 213 -12.63 -8.01 -6.31
C ARG A 213 -12.02 -6.88 -5.50
N ALA A 214 -10.88 -6.38 -5.95
CA ALA A 214 -10.24 -5.19 -5.40
C ALA A 214 -10.92 -3.93 -5.96
N TRP A 215 -11.48 -3.12 -5.07
CA TRP A 215 -12.01 -1.80 -5.38
C TRP A 215 -11.03 -0.74 -4.89
N LEU A 216 -10.47 0.02 -5.82
CA LEU A 216 -9.51 1.07 -5.54
C LEU A 216 -10.23 2.35 -5.19
N GLY A 217 -10.00 2.89 -4.00
CA GLY A 217 -10.50 4.21 -3.63
C GLY A 217 -9.81 5.29 -4.46
N PHE A 218 -10.58 6.27 -4.95
CA PHE A 218 -10.06 7.42 -5.69
C PHE A 218 -10.55 8.74 -5.06
N PRO A 219 -9.70 9.77 -4.87
CA PRO A 219 -8.32 9.90 -5.33
C PRO A 219 -7.35 8.91 -4.68
N ARG A 220 -6.28 8.54 -5.40
CA ARG A 220 -5.25 7.62 -4.89
C ARG A 220 -4.32 8.34 -3.91
N PRO A 221 -3.81 7.64 -2.88
CA PRO A 221 -2.71 8.17 -2.08
C PRO A 221 -1.47 8.35 -2.95
N LEU A 222 -0.69 9.40 -2.69
CA LEU A 222 0.60 9.66 -3.32
C LEU A 222 1.67 8.73 -2.71
N LEU A 223 1.56 7.44 -3.04
CA LEU A 223 2.43 6.39 -2.52
C LEU A 223 2.79 5.42 -3.65
N ASP A 224 4.08 5.29 -3.98
CA ASP A 224 4.54 4.42 -5.08
C ASP A 224 4.16 2.95 -4.87
N THR A 225 4.15 2.49 -3.61
CA THR A 225 3.77 1.12 -3.24
C THR A 225 2.25 0.89 -3.27
N ALA A 226 1.42 1.91 -3.47
CA ALA A 226 -0.01 1.77 -3.63
C ALA A 226 -0.37 1.34 -5.06
N CYS A 227 -1.29 0.38 -5.18
CA CYS A 227 -1.83 -0.06 -6.46
C CYS A 227 -2.34 1.17 -7.23
N PRO A 228 -1.86 1.41 -8.46
CA PRO A 228 -2.29 2.57 -9.23
C PRO A 228 -3.76 2.42 -9.60
N ALA A 229 -4.48 3.53 -9.66
CA ALA A 229 -5.71 3.60 -10.43
C ALA A 229 -5.35 4.27 -11.77
N PRO A 230 -5.28 3.52 -12.88
CA PRO A 230 -4.83 4.01 -14.19
C PRO A 230 -5.94 4.84 -14.86
N LEU A 231 -6.26 5.97 -14.23
CA LEU A 231 -7.31 6.87 -14.64
C LEU A 231 -6.84 8.32 -14.52
N ALA A 232 -7.23 9.12 -15.51
CA ALA A 232 -7.02 10.56 -15.51
C ALA A 232 -8.39 11.25 -15.48
N LEU A 233 -8.56 12.17 -14.52
CA LEU A 233 -9.74 13.03 -14.44
C LEU A 233 -9.36 14.44 -14.79
N SER A 234 -10.11 15.04 -15.70
CA SER A 234 -10.04 16.46 -16.04
C SER A 234 -11.41 17.05 -15.82
N MET A 235 -11.58 17.77 -14.71
CA MET A 235 -12.88 18.32 -14.29
C MET A 235 -12.71 19.79 -13.92
N SER A 236 -13.66 20.63 -14.32
CA SER A 236 -13.64 22.07 -14.00
C SER A 236 -13.97 22.33 -12.53
N ARG A 237 -14.78 21.46 -11.93
CA ARG A 237 -15.10 21.41 -10.50
C ARG A 237 -15.31 19.95 -10.12
N ALA A 238 -14.67 19.53 -9.03
CA ALA A 238 -14.76 18.18 -8.50
C ALA A 238 -14.95 18.21 -6.98
N GLU A 239 -15.89 17.42 -6.47
CA GLU A 239 -16.12 17.24 -5.04
C GLU A 239 -16.23 15.75 -4.73
N CYS A 240 -15.39 15.27 -3.81
CA CYS A 240 -15.48 13.91 -3.30
C CYS A 240 -16.33 13.90 -2.02
N LEU A 241 -17.27 12.98 -1.96
CA LEU A 241 -18.13 12.77 -0.80
C LEU A 241 -17.93 11.34 -0.28
N TYR A 242 -17.88 11.19 1.04
CA TYR A 242 -18.03 9.91 1.71
C TYR A 242 -18.90 10.07 2.96
N ARG A 243 -19.92 9.23 3.11
CA ARG A 243 -20.89 9.26 4.20
C ARG A 243 -21.03 7.88 4.85
N ARG A 244 -20.12 7.56 5.77
CA ARG A 244 -20.13 6.31 6.56
C ARG A 244 -21.51 5.92 7.11
N ARG A 245 -22.25 6.87 7.68
CA ARG A 245 -23.56 6.58 8.32
C ARG A 245 -24.60 6.01 7.35
N ILE A 246 -24.45 6.26 6.05
CA ILE A 246 -25.41 5.79 5.04
C ILE A 246 -25.12 4.34 4.65
N THR A 247 -23.87 3.87 4.79
CA THR A 247 -23.48 2.48 4.47
C THR A 247 -24.39 1.44 5.14
N GLU A 248 -24.75 1.64 6.41
CA GLU A 248 -25.59 0.71 7.18
C GLU A 248 -27.06 0.70 6.72
N ALA A 249 -27.51 1.77 6.07
CA ALA A 249 -28.87 1.89 5.55
C ALA A 249 -29.04 1.26 4.16
N ILE A 250 -27.93 1.05 3.43
CA ILE A 250 -27.97 0.47 2.08
C ILE A 250 -28.22 -1.04 2.19
N ARG A 251 -29.25 -1.51 1.49
CA ARG A 251 -29.71 -2.91 1.45
C ARG A 251 -29.50 -3.48 0.03
N ASP A 252 -29.77 -4.78 -0.14
CA ASP A 252 -29.79 -5.47 -1.44
C ASP A 252 -28.48 -5.44 -2.25
N THR A 253 -27.36 -5.34 -1.55
CA THR A 253 -26.01 -5.42 -2.15
C THR A 253 -25.00 -5.98 -1.16
N ASP A 254 -24.02 -6.72 -1.68
CA ASP A 254 -22.86 -7.20 -0.90
C ASP A 254 -21.77 -6.13 -0.73
N VAL A 255 -21.90 -4.98 -1.40
CA VAL A 255 -20.92 -3.89 -1.41
C VAL A 255 -21.56 -2.53 -1.05
N PRO A 256 -22.28 -2.41 0.08
CA PRO A 256 -23.01 -1.18 0.42
C PRO A 256 -22.08 0.05 0.53
N TRP A 257 -20.82 -0.16 0.93
CA TRP A 257 -19.83 0.90 1.06
C TRP A 257 -19.43 1.53 -0.28
N VAL A 258 -19.66 0.88 -1.43
CA VAL A 258 -19.45 1.49 -2.75
C VAL A 258 -20.44 2.63 -2.99
N TYR A 259 -21.66 2.50 -2.46
CA TYR A 259 -22.73 3.52 -2.59
C TYR A 259 -22.67 4.59 -1.50
N SER A 260 -21.70 4.51 -0.60
CA SER A 260 -21.49 5.48 0.48
C SER A 260 -20.50 6.59 0.11
N SER A 261 -19.91 6.52 -1.09
CA SER A 261 -18.95 7.50 -1.62
C SER A 261 -19.31 7.91 -3.04
N ALA A 262 -18.93 9.12 -3.42
CA ALA A 262 -19.19 9.67 -4.74
C ALA A 262 -18.17 10.73 -5.13
N LEU A 263 -18.08 10.99 -6.44
CA LEU A 263 -17.43 12.15 -7.02
C LEU A 263 -18.47 12.94 -7.82
N TYR A 264 -18.64 14.21 -7.47
CA TYR A 264 -19.54 15.15 -8.14
C TYR A 264 -18.75 16.14 -8.97
N GLY A 265 -19.27 16.46 -10.16
CA GLY A 265 -18.68 17.47 -11.03
C GLY A 265 -18.93 17.20 -12.51
N GLN A 266 -18.37 18.04 -13.36
CA GLN A 266 -18.45 17.92 -14.81
C GLN A 266 -17.04 17.90 -15.39
N GLY A 267 -16.80 16.97 -16.32
CA GLY A 267 -15.48 16.81 -16.93
C GLY A 267 -15.34 15.53 -17.73
N ARG A 268 -14.09 15.16 -18.00
CA ARG A 268 -13.71 13.96 -18.74
C ARG A 268 -12.95 13.01 -17.83
N MET A 269 -13.21 11.72 -18.04
CA MET A 269 -12.45 10.62 -17.46
C MET A 269 -11.83 9.83 -18.59
N ALA A 270 -10.52 9.62 -18.52
CA ALA A 270 -9.79 8.68 -19.36
C ALA A 270 -9.31 7.51 -18.49
N ILE A 271 -9.38 6.31 -19.04
CA ILE A 271 -8.92 5.08 -18.38
C ILE A 271 -7.88 4.45 -19.28
N ASP A 272 -6.68 4.22 -18.76
CA ASP A 272 -5.66 3.51 -19.52
C ASP A 272 -6.01 2.02 -19.55
N LEU A 273 -5.82 1.39 -20.70
CA LEU A 273 -6.03 -0.05 -20.87
C LEU A 273 -4.76 -0.86 -20.56
N ALA A 274 -3.64 -0.17 -20.34
CA ALA A 274 -2.38 -0.77 -19.94
C ALA A 274 -1.70 0.08 -18.87
N LEU A 275 -1.06 -0.59 -17.91
CA LEU A 275 -0.06 0.04 -17.07
C LEU A 275 1.17 0.32 -17.96
N SER A 276 1.52 1.59 -18.09
CA SER A 276 2.79 2.01 -18.68
C SER A 276 3.70 2.51 -17.55
N SER A 277 4.96 2.10 -17.56
CA SER A 277 5.97 2.79 -16.76
C SER A 277 6.44 4.00 -17.56
N GLY A 278 5.57 4.99 -17.75
CA GLY A 278 5.90 6.16 -18.54
C GLY A 278 6.65 7.18 -17.70
N ILE A 279 7.96 7.27 -17.85
CA ILE A 279 8.55 8.62 -17.97
C ILE A 279 8.08 9.09 -19.34
N VAL A 280 7.16 10.05 -19.37
CA VAL A 280 6.90 10.80 -20.59
C VAL A 280 8.09 11.74 -20.75
N LEU A 281 9.09 11.31 -21.52
CA LEU A 281 10.04 12.26 -22.08
C LEU A 281 9.24 13.03 -23.13
N LEU A 282 9.01 14.32 -22.89
CA LEU A 282 8.62 15.22 -23.96
C LEU A 282 9.71 15.11 -25.02
N ASP A 283 9.33 14.75 -26.24
CA ASP A 283 10.26 14.71 -27.35
C ASP A 283 10.68 16.16 -27.68
N ARG A 284 11.75 16.61 -27.04
CA ARG A 284 12.38 17.91 -27.26
C ARG A 284 13.45 17.85 -28.36
N ARG A 285 13.37 16.90 -29.31
CA ARG A 285 14.33 16.83 -30.44
C ARG A 285 14.44 18.13 -31.23
N SER A 286 13.44 19.00 -31.17
CA SER A 286 13.40 20.31 -31.83
C SER A 286 13.75 21.50 -30.93
N ASP A 287 13.89 21.33 -29.61
CA ASP A 287 14.33 22.43 -28.74
C ASP A 287 15.87 22.47 -28.69
N PRO A 288 16.51 23.62 -28.93
CA PRO A 288 17.92 23.77 -28.63
C PRO A 288 18.15 23.48 -27.14
N ALA A 289 19.24 22.77 -26.82
CA ALA A 289 19.61 22.54 -25.43
C ALA A 289 19.73 23.90 -24.71
N PRO A 290 19.16 24.03 -23.48
CA PRO A 290 19.25 25.29 -22.74
C PRO A 290 20.72 25.67 -22.57
N ARG A 291 21.03 26.94 -22.85
CA ARG A 291 22.39 27.45 -22.63
C ARG A 291 22.57 27.64 -21.14
N VAL A 292 23.51 26.90 -20.55
CA VAL A 292 23.90 27.13 -19.15
C VAL A 292 24.86 28.33 -19.13
N ASP A 293 24.31 29.54 -19.17
CA ASP A 293 25.04 30.81 -19.14
C ASP A 293 24.98 31.52 -17.77
N GLY A 294 24.19 30.98 -16.83
CA GLY A 294 24.07 31.51 -15.47
C GLY A 294 23.16 32.72 -15.35
N ALA A 295 22.47 33.12 -16.43
CA ALA A 295 21.44 34.14 -16.39
C ALA A 295 20.08 33.49 -15.99
N LEU A 296 19.29 34.20 -15.19
CA LEU A 296 17.97 33.75 -14.70
C LEU A 296 16.83 34.41 -15.50
N ASP A 297 17.02 34.54 -16.81
CA ASP A 297 16.16 35.30 -17.72
C ASP A 297 15.29 34.43 -18.65
N GLU A 298 15.37 33.10 -18.56
CA GLU A 298 14.46 32.21 -19.28
C GLU A 298 13.02 32.26 -18.71
N GLU A 299 12.07 32.77 -19.49
CA GLU A 299 10.65 32.72 -19.15
C GLU A 299 10.15 31.27 -19.08
N LYS A 300 9.49 30.92 -17.97
CA LYS A 300 8.90 29.59 -17.75
C LYS A 300 7.84 29.27 -18.81
N HIS A 301 8.22 28.55 -19.86
CA HIS A 301 7.29 28.07 -20.88
C HIS A 301 6.44 26.92 -20.33
N VAL A 302 5.20 27.23 -19.95
CA VAL A 302 4.17 26.23 -19.62
C VAL A 302 3.67 25.65 -20.94
N GLY A 303 4.04 24.39 -21.24
CA GLY A 303 3.71 23.73 -22.50
C GLY A 303 2.20 23.72 -22.78
N GLN A 304 1.80 24.34 -23.89
CA GLN A 304 0.46 24.18 -24.46
C GLN A 304 0.37 22.81 -25.15
N VAL A 305 -0.64 22.02 -24.78
CA VAL A 305 -0.97 20.75 -25.42
C VAL A 305 -1.72 21.08 -26.71
N HIS A 306 -1.08 20.92 -27.87
CA HIS A 306 -1.76 21.03 -29.16
C HIS A 306 -2.79 19.89 -29.32
N GLN A 307 -4.05 20.28 -29.52
CA GLN A 307 -5.11 19.40 -30.03
C GLN A 307 -5.12 19.51 -31.55
N ASP A 308 -4.65 18.47 -32.25
CA ASP A 308 -4.97 18.32 -33.68
C ASP A 308 -6.31 17.58 -33.83
N LYS A 309 -7.32 18.33 -34.27
CA LYS A 309 -8.49 17.79 -34.95
C LYS A 309 -8.39 18.18 -36.41
N GLN A 310 -8.28 17.20 -37.29
CA GLN A 310 -8.61 17.35 -38.71
C GLN A 310 -10.11 17.62 -38.86
N VAL A 311 -10.48 18.60 -39.71
CA VAL A 311 -11.69 18.55 -40.54
C VAL A 311 -11.37 19.15 -41.92
N GLU A 312 -11.93 18.47 -42.91
CA GLU A 312 -11.86 18.52 -44.37
C GLU A 312 -11.98 19.88 -45.11
N ALA A 313 -11.25 19.93 -46.22
CA ALA A 313 -11.64 20.31 -47.59
C ALA A 313 -12.63 21.47 -47.85
N SER A 314 -12.17 22.47 -48.63
CA SER A 314 -12.74 22.82 -49.95
C SER A 314 -12.09 24.08 -50.56
N GLY A 315 -11.76 24.03 -51.85
CA GLY A 315 -11.79 25.19 -52.75
C GLY A 315 -10.46 25.92 -53.07
N GLY A 316 -9.93 25.74 -54.28
CA GLY A 316 -9.07 26.74 -54.95
C GLY A 316 -9.88 27.96 -55.44
N PRO A 317 -9.36 28.84 -56.34
CA PRO A 317 -8.08 28.80 -57.06
C PRO A 317 -7.25 30.12 -57.03
N ARG A 318 -5.98 29.98 -57.46
CA ARG A 318 -5.10 30.84 -58.30
C ARG A 318 -5.16 32.40 -58.29
N GLN A 319 -3.96 32.95 -58.51
CA GLN A 319 -3.55 34.31 -58.96
C GLN A 319 -3.57 35.38 -57.86
N HIS A 320 -2.52 36.18 -57.61
CA HIS A 320 -1.31 36.57 -58.33
C HIS A 320 -0.06 36.49 -57.44
#